data_AF-A0A161VPW3-F1
#
_entry.id   AF-A0A161VPW3-F1
#
_cell.length_a   1.000
_cell.length_b   1.000
_cell.length_c   1.000
_cell.angle_alpha   90.00
_cell.angle_beta   90.00
_cell.angle_gamma   90.00
#
_symmetry.space_group_name_H-M   'P 1'
#
loop_
_entity.id
_entity.type
_entity.pdbx_description
1 polymer ?
#
loop_
_entity_poly.entity_id
_entity_poly.type
_entity_poly.pdbx_seq_one_letter_code
_entity_poly.pdbx_strand_id
1 'polypeptide(L)'
;MTGSSDSMRSTSVDTALAANYQDVLDLPWVWTVDDLELQHHFLTSKELTYRDSKLWREKVPCLAFSNHCVLHLLLAVSALHIAKEKPAESTRYEQLAESHYTIGLRQVMEILPTQNKNYAGALYISTTLVCTYAFAKKPSPGHLLIVADGEEVAWFELLRGVQLVVASMGWDAIFSGVLGPHPDPEEKSFPSTAPTTTRVVHWEPAIQGLANFISTSNDPDKKVYEDMIERISSCFQTTFGTTKEPNLTINGKMEVIIGCIYGIGDEFVLCLKSKKHLALLVLVHFVVLIKTLEWAWYMEGWANHILHGVALILGPKYRDYLRWPTEEIERLHADRYRTTNSQQNM
;
A
#
# COMPACT_ATOMS: atom_id res chain seq x y z
N MET A 1 57.31 28.92 -29.20
CA MET A 1 56.52 30.16 -29.33
C MET A 1 55.26 29.78 -30.10
N THR A 2 54.20 29.37 -29.39
CA THR A 2 53.08 30.22 -28.90
C THR A 2 52.18 30.63 -30.07
N GLY A 3 50.87 30.36 -30.12
CA GLY A 3 49.89 29.91 -29.14
C GLY A 3 48.49 30.26 -29.70
N SER A 4 47.46 29.53 -29.27
CA SER A 4 46.04 29.54 -29.69
C SER A 4 45.31 30.89 -29.72
N SER A 5 44.21 30.94 -30.49
CA SER A 5 42.88 31.47 -30.12
C SER A 5 41.93 31.32 -31.33
N ASP A 6 40.62 31.17 -31.25
CA ASP A 6 39.71 30.72 -30.20
C ASP A 6 38.38 30.42 -30.91
N SER A 7 37.80 29.25 -30.63
CA SER A 7 36.44 28.89 -31.01
C SER A 7 35.55 29.11 -29.80
N MET A 8 34.92 30.27 -29.68
CA MET A 8 33.92 30.56 -28.66
C MET A 8 32.63 31.07 -29.31
N ARG A 9 31.72 30.16 -29.66
CA ARG A 9 30.30 30.48 -29.80
C ARG A 9 29.42 29.23 -29.80
N SER A 10 29.23 28.58 -28.64
CA SER A 10 28.06 27.72 -28.38
C SER A 10 28.06 27.13 -26.97
N THR A 11 27.95 27.96 -25.93
CA THR A 11 27.78 27.43 -24.55
C THR A 11 26.87 28.26 -23.64
N SER A 12 26.27 29.38 -24.09
CA SER A 12 25.53 30.25 -23.17
C SER A 12 24.00 30.10 -23.16
N VAL A 13 23.43 29.15 -23.92
CA VAL A 13 21.95 28.98 -23.97
C VAL A 13 21.51 27.71 -23.21
N ASP A 14 22.32 26.66 -23.21
CA ASP A 14 21.98 25.41 -22.49
C ASP A 14 22.18 25.52 -20.98
N THR A 15 23.04 26.43 -20.49
CA THR A 15 23.25 26.65 -19.06
C THR A 15 22.11 27.48 -18.41
N ALA A 16 21.29 28.17 -19.20
CA ALA A 16 20.17 28.96 -18.69
C ALA A 16 18.89 28.14 -18.45
N LEU A 17 18.76 26.96 -19.07
CA LEU A 17 17.65 26.02 -18.85
C LEU A 17 17.91 25.03 -17.71
N ALA A 18 19.16 24.94 -17.21
CA ALA A 18 19.52 24.21 -16.01
C ALA A 18 19.44 25.06 -14.72
N ALA A 19 19.11 26.35 -14.85
CA ALA A 19 18.83 27.21 -13.72
C ALA A 19 17.47 26.82 -13.10
N ASN A 20 17.59 26.02 -12.03
CA ASN A 20 16.69 25.93 -10.88
C ASN A 20 15.43 25.05 -10.97
N TYR A 21 15.66 23.74 -11.10
CA TYR A 21 14.76 22.74 -10.48
C TYR A 21 14.88 22.74 -8.94
N GLN A 22 16.02 23.16 -8.40
CA GLN A 22 16.23 23.30 -6.96
C GLN A 22 15.37 24.42 -6.34
N ASP A 23 15.21 25.58 -7.01
CA ASP A 23 14.42 26.70 -6.46
C ASP A 23 12.93 26.39 -6.27
N VAL A 24 12.35 25.46 -7.05
CA VAL A 24 10.93 25.08 -6.91
C VAL A 24 10.73 24.22 -5.64
N LEU A 25 11.77 23.50 -5.22
CA LEU A 25 11.78 22.72 -3.98
C LEU A 25 12.14 23.59 -2.75
N ASP A 26 12.85 24.70 -2.96
CA ASP A 26 13.33 25.62 -1.92
C ASP A 26 12.39 26.81 -1.63
N LEU A 27 11.20 26.87 -2.23
CA LEU A 27 10.21 27.88 -1.85
C LEU A 27 9.81 27.69 -0.37
N PRO A 28 9.78 28.78 0.43
CA PRO A 28 9.44 28.67 1.84
C PRO A 28 8.02 28.12 1.99
N TRP A 29 7.86 27.07 2.79
CA TRP A 29 6.54 26.53 3.10
C TRP A 29 5.72 27.56 3.88
N VAL A 30 4.61 28.00 3.30
CA VAL A 30 3.67 28.90 3.96
C VAL A 30 2.57 28.06 4.60
N TRP A 31 2.61 27.95 5.93
CA TRP A 31 1.59 27.24 6.70
C TRP A 31 0.25 27.99 6.65
N THR A 32 -0.76 27.34 6.12
CA THR A 32 -2.17 27.78 6.24
C THR A 32 -2.79 27.24 7.52
N VAL A 33 -3.95 27.79 7.91
CA VAL A 33 -4.74 27.25 9.04
C VAL A 33 -5.17 25.81 8.76
N ASP A 34 -5.51 25.49 7.51
CA ASP A 34 -5.85 24.13 7.09
C ASP A 34 -4.65 23.19 7.28
N ASP A 35 -3.45 23.58 6.84
CA ASP A 35 -2.23 22.75 7.02
C ASP A 35 -1.97 22.43 8.50
N LEU A 36 -2.14 23.43 9.37
CA LEU A 36 -1.96 23.27 10.81
C LEU A 36 -3.03 22.37 11.43
N GLU A 37 -4.29 22.47 11.00
CA GLU A 37 -5.37 21.56 11.42
C GLU A 37 -5.05 20.11 11.00
N LEU A 38 -4.66 19.90 9.74
CA LEU A 38 -4.34 18.58 9.19
C LEU A 38 -3.11 17.96 9.89
N GLN A 39 -2.08 18.76 10.17
CA GLN A 39 -0.90 18.30 10.89
C GLN A 39 -1.22 17.96 12.35
N HIS A 40 -2.00 18.82 13.03
CA HIS A 40 -2.46 18.55 14.39
C HIS A 40 -3.23 17.22 14.44
N HIS A 41 -4.16 17.02 13.51
CA HIS A 41 -4.94 15.79 13.41
C HIS A 41 -4.08 14.54 13.24
N PHE A 42 -3.06 14.63 12.38
CA PHE A 42 -2.10 13.54 12.17
C PHE A 42 -1.44 13.11 13.49
N LEU A 43 -0.96 14.08 14.26
CA LEU A 43 -0.20 13.84 15.50
C LEU A 43 -1.07 13.35 16.65
N THR A 44 -2.37 13.65 16.64
CA THR A 44 -3.32 13.27 17.71
C THR A 44 -4.12 12.02 17.40
N SER A 45 -4.29 11.65 16.13
CA SER A 45 -5.06 10.47 15.74
C SER A 45 -4.25 9.18 15.86
N LYS A 46 -4.73 8.25 16.70
CA LYS A 46 -4.13 6.92 16.84
C LYS A 46 -4.29 6.05 15.60
N GLU A 47 -5.27 6.32 14.75
CA GLU A 47 -5.46 5.59 13.50
C GLU A 47 -4.43 5.99 12.44
N LEU A 48 -4.00 7.26 12.45
CA LEU A 48 -2.96 7.80 11.56
C LEU A 48 -1.54 7.48 12.05
N THR A 49 -1.32 7.46 13.36
CA THR A 49 -0.01 7.11 13.95
C THR A 49 0.19 5.60 14.16
N TYR A 50 -0.73 4.76 13.64
CA TYR A 50 -0.71 3.31 13.80
C TYR A 50 -0.55 2.90 15.28
N ARG A 51 -1.45 3.41 16.13
CA ARG A 51 -1.50 3.21 17.59
C ARG A 51 -0.22 3.68 18.28
N ASP A 52 0.19 4.91 17.99
CA ASP A 52 1.33 5.59 18.62
C ASP A 52 2.70 4.95 18.28
N SER A 53 2.85 4.42 17.07
CA SER A 53 4.16 4.01 16.57
C SER A 53 5.13 5.18 16.59
N LYS A 54 6.32 5.00 17.20
CA LYS A 54 7.35 6.04 17.27
C LYS A 54 7.77 6.53 15.89
N LEU A 55 7.82 5.63 14.92
CA LEU A 55 8.10 5.96 13.51
C LEU A 55 7.12 7.01 13.00
N TRP A 56 5.82 6.74 13.11
CA TRP A 56 4.77 7.58 12.53
C TRP A 56 4.48 8.84 13.37
N ARG A 57 4.53 8.75 14.70
CA ARG A 57 4.24 9.89 15.58
C ARG A 57 5.37 10.91 15.63
N GLU A 58 6.63 10.48 15.55
CA GLU A 58 7.79 11.35 15.79
C GLU A 58 8.69 11.46 14.57
N LYS A 59 9.14 10.33 14.01
CA LYS A 59 10.18 10.35 12.96
C LYS A 59 9.66 10.85 11.61
N VAL A 60 8.46 10.41 11.19
CA VAL A 60 7.86 10.81 9.92
C VAL A 60 7.55 12.31 9.86
N PRO A 61 6.93 12.95 10.88
CA PRO A 61 6.77 14.40 10.92
C PRO A 61 8.10 15.16 10.85
N CYS A 62 9.14 14.70 11.57
CA CYS A 62 10.47 15.30 11.49
C CYS A 62 11.08 15.18 10.09
N LEU A 63 10.91 14.03 9.42
CA LEU A 63 11.33 13.83 8.03
C LEU A 63 10.61 14.78 7.07
N ALA A 64 9.31 15.01 7.31
CA ALA A 64 8.45 15.85 6.49
C ALA A 64 8.91 17.31 6.44
N PHE A 65 9.48 17.83 7.54
CA PHE A 65 10.03 19.19 7.58
C PHE A 65 11.25 19.39 6.69
N SER A 66 11.97 18.33 6.34
CA SER A 66 13.09 18.38 5.39
C SER A 66 12.73 17.88 4.00
N ASN A 67 11.51 17.35 3.81
CA ASN A 67 11.05 16.75 2.56
C ASN A 67 9.57 17.14 2.33
N HIS A 68 9.35 18.23 1.61
CA HIS A 68 8.00 18.76 1.36
C HIS A 68 7.05 17.75 0.68
N CYS A 69 7.58 16.78 -0.07
CA CYS A 69 6.79 15.71 -0.66
C CYS A 69 6.11 14.83 0.39
N VAL A 70 6.87 14.46 1.44
CA VAL A 70 6.36 13.70 2.58
C VAL A 70 5.33 14.53 3.34
N LEU A 71 5.60 15.84 3.52
CA LEU A 71 4.67 16.73 4.22
C LEU A 71 3.33 16.82 3.49
N HIS A 72 3.33 17.10 2.19
CA HIS A 72 2.10 17.12 1.38
C HIS A 72 1.34 15.79 1.48
N LEU A 73 2.01 14.66 1.29
CA LEU A 73 1.34 13.36 1.34
C LEU A 73 0.78 13.02 2.73
N LEU A 74 1.47 13.44 3.80
CA LEU A 74 1.00 13.29 5.17
C LEU A 74 -0.29 14.09 5.39
N LEU A 75 -0.29 15.37 4.98
CA LEU A 75 -1.47 16.24 5.09
C LEU A 75 -2.64 15.70 4.23
N ALA A 76 -2.35 15.15 3.06
CA ALA A 76 -3.35 14.53 2.21
C ALA A 76 -4.06 13.34 2.88
N VAL A 77 -3.28 12.45 3.51
CA VAL A 77 -3.83 11.31 4.26
C VAL A 77 -4.62 11.79 5.49
N SER A 78 -4.12 12.80 6.21
CA SER A 78 -4.86 13.41 7.32
C SER A 78 -6.22 13.96 6.88
N ALA A 79 -6.25 14.68 5.75
CA ALA A 79 -7.47 15.26 5.23
C ALA A 79 -8.51 14.17 4.86
N LEU A 80 -8.10 13.07 4.22
CA LEU A 80 -9.02 11.94 3.98
C LEU A 80 -9.53 11.29 5.27
N HIS A 81 -8.70 11.21 6.30
CA HIS A 81 -9.13 10.70 7.60
C HIS A 81 -10.17 11.61 8.25
N ILE A 82 -9.98 12.94 8.22
CA ILE A 82 -10.99 13.89 8.72
C ILE A 82 -12.27 13.80 7.89
N ALA A 83 -12.18 13.67 6.56
CA ALA A 83 -13.34 13.52 5.70
C ALA A 83 -14.20 12.30 6.11
N LYS A 84 -13.56 11.19 6.51
CA LYS A 84 -14.23 10.01 7.08
C LYS A 84 -14.93 10.31 8.41
N GLU A 85 -14.26 11.01 9.33
CA GLU A 85 -14.79 11.32 10.67
C GLU A 85 -15.85 12.43 10.68
N LYS A 86 -15.78 13.37 9.73
CA LYS A 86 -16.70 14.49 9.56
C LYS A 86 -17.41 14.43 8.20
N PRO A 87 -18.37 13.51 7.99
CA PRO A 87 -19.06 13.37 6.70
C PRO A 87 -19.73 14.65 6.18
N ALA A 88 -20.17 15.54 7.07
CA ALA A 88 -20.78 16.82 6.72
C ALA A 88 -19.79 17.78 6.01
N GLU A 89 -18.49 17.63 6.26
CA GLU A 89 -17.42 18.46 5.66
C GLU A 89 -16.57 17.66 4.66
N SER A 90 -16.97 16.42 4.32
CA SER A 90 -16.17 15.48 3.52
C SER A 90 -15.64 16.11 2.23
N THR A 91 -16.49 16.83 1.49
CA THR A 91 -16.11 17.48 0.23
C THR A 91 -14.96 18.47 0.40
N ARG A 92 -14.95 19.26 1.48
CA ARG A 92 -13.90 20.25 1.75
C ARG A 92 -12.55 19.55 1.97
N TYR A 93 -12.54 18.55 2.85
CA TYR A 93 -11.32 17.83 3.17
C TYR A 93 -10.86 16.92 2.03
N GLU A 94 -11.76 16.38 1.22
CA GLU A 94 -11.40 15.64 -0.01
C GLU A 94 -10.67 16.52 -1.03
N GLN A 95 -11.07 17.78 -1.18
CA GLN A 95 -10.38 18.75 -2.04
C GLN A 95 -9.00 19.14 -1.51
N LEU A 96 -8.87 19.37 -0.20
CA LEU A 96 -7.58 19.59 0.45
C LEU A 96 -6.65 18.37 0.25
N ALA A 97 -7.20 17.17 0.44
CA ALA A 97 -6.48 15.93 0.27
C ALA A 97 -5.94 15.79 -1.16
N GLU A 98 -6.78 16.05 -2.16
CA GLU A 98 -6.39 15.98 -3.57
C GLU A 98 -5.32 17.01 -3.92
N SER A 99 -5.47 18.26 -3.48
CA SER A 99 -4.49 19.32 -3.72
C SER A 99 -3.10 18.95 -3.19
N HIS A 100 -3.01 18.52 -1.93
CA HIS A 100 -1.74 18.10 -1.37
C HIS A 100 -1.21 16.82 -2.03
N TYR A 101 -2.06 15.83 -2.30
CA TYR A 101 -1.65 14.58 -2.94
C TYR A 101 -1.01 14.84 -4.31
N THR A 102 -1.62 15.68 -5.15
CA THR A 102 -1.09 16.02 -6.47
C THR A 102 0.29 16.66 -6.39
N ILE A 103 0.51 17.59 -5.45
CA ILE A 103 1.81 18.26 -5.30
C ILE A 103 2.86 17.27 -4.76
N GLY A 104 2.52 16.53 -3.70
CA GLY A 104 3.43 15.57 -3.09
C GLY A 104 3.83 14.45 -4.06
N LEU A 105 2.88 13.89 -4.79
CA LEU A 105 3.14 12.85 -5.80
C LEU A 105 4.06 13.37 -6.91
N ARG A 106 3.82 14.58 -7.41
CA ARG A 106 4.68 15.20 -8.44
C ARG A 106 6.13 15.29 -7.95
N GLN A 107 6.35 15.78 -6.73
CA GLN A 107 7.69 15.89 -6.15
C GLN A 107 8.35 14.51 -5.95
N VAL A 108 7.58 13.47 -5.58
CA VAL A 108 8.10 12.09 -5.51
C VAL A 108 8.57 11.62 -6.88
N MET A 109 7.78 11.86 -7.93
CA MET A 109 8.12 11.49 -9.31
C MET A 109 9.37 12.22 -9.83
N GLU A 110 9.64 13.44 -9.35
CA GLU A 110 10.86 14.20 -9.66
C GLU A 110 12.10 13.64 -8.93
N ILE A 111 11.93 13.19 -7.68
CA ILE A 111 13.03 12.67 -6.85
C ILE A 111 13.41 11.23 -7.24
N LEU A 112 12.42 10.40 -7.57
CA LEU A 112 12.58 8.95 -7.80
C LEU A 112 13.71 8.59 -8.79
N PRO A 113 13.88 9.27 -9.95
CA PRO A 113 14.91 8.92 -10.93
C PRO A 113 16.35 9.25 -10.49
N THR A 114 16.52 10.12 -9.48
CA THR A 114 17.85 10.63 -9.09
C THR A 114 18.73 9.56 -8.43
N GLN A 115 18.13 8.47 -7.94
CA GLN A 115 18.80 7.41 -7.19
C GLN A 115 19.71 7.92 -6.06
N ASN A 116 19.39 9.09 -5.50
CA ASN A 116 20.16 9.68 -4.42
C ASN A 116 19.76 9.06 -3.08
N LYS A 117 20.73 8.43 -2.42
CA LYS A 117 20.53 7.74 -1.13
C LYS A 117 20.01 8.64 -0.01
N ASN A 118 20.25 9.95 -0.08
CA ASN A 118 19.74 10.90 0.91
C ASN A 118 18.20 10.98 0.91
N TYR A 119 17.55 10.64 -0.20
CA TYR A 119 16.09 10.61 -0.32
C TYR A 119 15.48 9.23 -0.10
N ALA A 120 16.27 8.20 0.21
CA ALA A 120 15.77 6.83 0.37
C ALA A 120 14.62 6.75 1.40
N GLY A 121 14.83 7.37 2.58
CA GLY A 121 13.80 7.46 3.61
C GLY A 121 12.55 8.22 3.16
N ALA A 122 12.73 9.35 2.47
CA ALA A 122 11.62 10.16 1.96
C ALA A 122 10.79 9.43 0.90
N LEU A 123 11.44 8.74 -0.05
CA LEU A 123 10.79 7.93 -1.08
C LEU A 123 9.99 6.77 -0.48
N TYR A 124 10.57 6.07 0.51
CA TYR A 124 9.91 4.98 1.20
C TYR A 124 8.65 5.43 1.95
N ILE A 125 8.76 6.48 2.76
CA ILE A 125 7.62 7.02 3.52
C ILE A 125 6.56 7.61 2.58
N SER A 126 6.98 8.35 1.55
CA SER A 126 6.06 8.92 0.56
C SER A 126 5.26 7.84 -0.16
N THR A 127 5.90 6.72 -0.54
CA THR A 127 5.21 5.61 -1.19
C THR A 127 4.21 4.94 -0.27
N THR A 128 4.55 4.82 1.02
CA THR A 128 3.61 4.30 2.02
C THR A 128 2.39 5.21 2.14
N LEU A 129 2.59 6.53 2.20
CA LEU A 129 1.51 7.52 2.25
C LEU A 129 0.68 7.56 0.96
N VAL A 130 1.30 7.40 -0.22
CA VAL A 130 0.59 7.29 -1.50
C VAL A 130 -0.29 6.04 -1.54
N CYS A 131 0.23 4.89 -1.10
CA CYS A 131 -0.58 3.68 -0.96
C CYS A 131 -1.75 3.91 0.00
N THR A 132 -1.50 4.47 1.18
CA THR A 132 -2.54 4.81 2.16
C THR A 132 -3.60 5.72 1.56
N TYR A 133 -3.21 6.78 0.85
CA TYR A 133 -4.13 7.69 0.17
C TYR A 133 -4.98 6.96 -0.89
N ALA A 134 -4.34 6.12 -1.71
CA ALA A 134 -5.03 5.38 -2.77
C ALA A 134 -6.07 4.40 -2.21
N PHE A 135 -5.76 3.70 -1.11
CA PHE A 135 -6.71 2.83 -0.42
C PHE A 135 -7.79 3.61 0.35
N ALA A 136 -7.45 4.76 0.92
CA ALA A 136 -8.39 5.62 1.66
C ALA A 136 -9.47 6.22 0.73
N LYS A 137 -9.16 6.45 -0.55
CA LYS A 137 -10.16 6.75 -1.55
C LYS A 137 -11.02 5.49 -1.79
N LYS A 138 -12.34 5.66 -1.75
CA LYS A 138 -13.27 4.56 -2.01
C LYS A 138 -12.99 3.95 -3.39
N PRO A 139 -12.91 2.61 -3.51
CA PRO A 139 -12.65 1.96 -4.78
C PRO A 139 -13.76 2.26 -5.80
N SER A 140 -13.37 2.56 -7.03
CA SER A 140 -14.29 2.71 -8.16
C SER A 140 -14.82 1.34 -8.60
N PRO A 141 -16.04 1.25 -9.18
CA PRO A 141 -16.58 -0.02 -9.67
C PRO A 141 -15.61 -0.70 -10.65
N GLY A 142 -15.24 -1.96 -10.38
CA GLY A 142 -14.29 -2.70 -11.22
C GLY A 142 -12.82 -2.54 -10.82
N HIS A 143 -12.52 -1.87 -9.70
CA HIS A 143 -11.18 -1.82 -9.12
C HIS A 143 -10.83 -3.15 -8.43
N LEU A 144 -10.02 -3.95 -9.10
CA LEU A 144 -9.53 -5.26 -8.65
C LEU A 144 -8.13 -5.15 -8.02
N LEU A 145 -8.01 -4.41 -6.92
CA LEU A 145 -6.77 -4.18 -6.16
C LEU A 145 -5.68 -3.41 -6.95
N ILE A 146 -4.95 -4.12 -7.83
CA ILE A 146 -3.83 -3.58 -8.63
C ILE A 146 -4.22 -3.23 -10.07
N VAL A 147 -5.44 -3.59 -10.48
CA VAL A 147 -5.99 -3.27 -11.80
C VAL A 147 -7.32 -2.55 -11.63
N ALA A 148 -7.52 -1.45 -12.34
CA ALA A 148 -8.80 -0.74 -12.43
C ALA A 148 -9.10 -0.43 -13.90
N ASP A 149 -10.32 -0.70 -14.36
CA ASP A 149 -10.75 -0.47 -15.74
C ASP A 149 -9.85 -1.10 -16.83
N GLY A 150 -9.17 -2.20 -16.48
CA GLY A 150 -8.27 -2.91 -17.39
C GLY A 150 -6.85 -2.33 -17.44
N GLU A 151 -6.56 -1.29 -16.65
CA GLU A 151 -5.23 -0.68 -16.51
C GLU A 151 -4.62 -0.90 -15.13
N GLU A 152 -3.29 -0.81 -15.07
CA GLU A 152 -2.55 -0.86 -13.80
C GLU A 152 -2.80 0.42 -12.99
N VAL A 153 -2.89 0.28 -11.68
CA VAL A 153 -3.12 1.43 -10.79
C VAL A 153 -1.81 2.15 -10.47
N ALA A 154 -1.82 3.48 -10.52
CA ALA A 154 -0.62 4.30 -10.36
C ALA A 154 0.14 4.07 -9.03
N TRP A 155 -0.56 3.73 -7.94
CA TRP A 155 0.12 3.45 -6.66
C TRP A 155 0.97 2.17 -6.71
N PHE A 156 0.60 1.20 -7.56
CA PHE A 156 1.33 -0.06 -7.71
C PHE A 156 2.61 0.14 -8.53
N GLU A 157 2.56 0.97 -9.58
CA GLU A 157 3.76 1.40 -10.31
C GLU A 157 4.75 2.13 -9.39
N LEU A 158 4.26 3.04 -8.54
CA LEU A 158 5.10 3.74 -7.57
C LEU A 158 5.71 2.78 -6.54
N LEU A 159 4.92 1.80 -6.07
CA LEU A 159 5.40 0.76 -5.16
C LEU A 159 6.56 -0.04 -5.78
N ARG A 160 6.47 -0.37 -7.08
CA ARG A 160 7.55 -1.01 -7.87
C ARG A 160 8.74 -0.08 -8.14
N GLY A 161 8.51 1.22 -8.24
CA GLY A 161 9.59 2.21 -8.30
C GLY A 161 10.43 2.20 -7.02
N VAL A 162 9.76 2.22 -5.86
CA VAL A 162 10.46 2.20 -4.56
C VAL A 162 11.03 0.84 -4.19
N GLN A 163 10.47 -0.26 -4.69
CA GLN A 163 11.12 -1.57 -4.68
C GLN A 163 12.55 -1.50 -5.20
N LEU A 164 12.74 -0.91 -6.40
CA LEU A 164 14.04 -0.81 -7.02
C LEU A 164 14.99 0.03 -6.16
N VAL A 165 14.47 1.08 -5.53
CA VAL A 165 15.21 1.92 -4.57
C VAL A 165 15.62 1.11 -3.33
N VAL A 166 14.71 0.35 -2.71
CA VAL A 166 15.02 -0.50 -1.55
C VAL A 166 16.06 -1.56 -1.91
N ALA A 167 15.89 -2.23 -3.06
CA ALA A 167 16.79 -3.28 -3.53
C ALA A 167 18.18 -2.74 -3.89
N SER A 168 18.28 -1.51 -4.43
CA SER A 168 19.55 -0.89 -4.83
C SER A 168 20.26 -0.16 -3.69
N MET A 169 19.52 0.51 -2.80
CA MET A 169 20.07 1.34 -1.73
C MET A 169 20.22 0.60 -0.39
N GLY A 170 19.40 -0.43 -0.16
CA GLY A 170 19.36 -1.20 1.08
C GLY A 170 18.55 -0.53 2.20
N TRP A 171 18.10 -1.34 3.17
CA TRP A 171 17.34 -0.87 4.33
C TRP A 171 18.10 0.12 5.21
N ASP A 172 19.43 -0.01 5.27
CA ASP A 172 20.28 0.90 6.04
C ASP A 172 20.23 2.34 5.52
N ALA A 173 20.10 2.52 4.19
CA ALA A 173 19.95 3.84 3.60
C ALA A 173 18.59 4.46 3.95
N ILE A 174 17.52 3.66 3.95
CA ILE A 174 16.16 4.09 4.27
C ILE A 174 16.06 4.53 5.73
N PHE A 175 16.61 3.72 6.64
CA PHE A 175 16.60 4.00 8.09
C PHE A 175 17.88 4.70 8.56
N SER A 176 18.49 5.49 7.69
CA SER A 176 19.55 6.43 8.06
C SER A 176 18.96 7.75 8.57
N GLY A 177 19.75 8.51 9.34
CA GLY A 177 19.35 9.85 9.82
C GLY A 177 18.09 9.83 10.69
N VAL A 178 17.11 10.67 10.34
CA VAL A 178 15.88 10.93 11.14
C VAL A 178 15.01 9.68 11.32
N LEU A 179 14.98 8.78 10.34
CA LEU A 179 14.22 7.53 10.42
C LEU A 179 14.94 6.45 11.25
N GLY A 180 16.24 6.61 11.48
CA GLY A 180 17.07 5.67 12.22
C GLY A 180 16.85 5.67 13.74
N PRO A 181 17.32 4.64 14.45
CA PRO A 181 17.73 3.35 13.91
C PRO A 181 16.54 2.59 13.29
N HIS A 182 16.83 1.52 12.53
CA HIS A 182 15.82 0.60 12.00
C HIS A 182 14.83 0.23 13.10
N PRO A 183 13.50 0.18 12.81
CA PRO A 183 12.51 -0.28 13.77
C PRO A 183 12.96 -1.62 14.35
N ASP A 184 12.95 -1.76 15.68
CA ASP A 184 13.29 -3.04 16.29
C ASP A 184 12.28 -4.09 15.76
N PRO A 185 12.71 -5.26 15.26
CA PRO A 185 11.77 -6.34 14.92
C PRO A 185 10.83 -6.69 16.09
N GLU A 186 11.22 -6.40 17.34
CA GLU A 186 10.40 -6.52 18.55
C GLU A 186 9.58 -5.27 18.91
N GLU A 187 9.68 -4.17 18.16
CA GLU A 187 8.86 -2.96 18.29
C GLU A 187 7.43 -3.30 17.86
N LYS A 188 6.70 -4.04 18.72
CA LYS A 188 5.34 -4.57 18.58
C LYS A 188 4.79 -4.41 17.15
N SER A 189 5.35 -5.17 16.21
CA SER A 189 4.83 -5.21 14.84
C SER A 189 3.36 -5.53 14.96
N PHE A 190 2.49 -4.56 14.63
CA PHE A 190 1.06 -4.79 14.71
C PHE A 190 0.72 -5.90 13.72
N PRO A 191 -0.09 -6.89 14.14
CA PRO A 191 -0.83 -6.99 15.40
C PRO A 191 -0.12 -7.84 16.48
N SER A 192 -0.50 -7.58 17.75
CA SER A 192 -0.05 -8.32 18.95
C SER A 192 0.01 -9.85 18.72
N THR A 193 1.04 -10.50 19.26
CA THR A 193 1.20 -11.96 19.28
C THR A 193 0.16 -12.69 20.12
N ALA A 194 -0.68 -11.98 20.87
CA ALA A 194 -1.81 -12.57 21.58
C ALA A 194 -2.87 -13.08 20.59
N PRO A 195 -3.48 -14.26 20.85
CA PRO A 195 -4.60 -14.74 20.04
C PRO A 195 -5.71 -13.68 19.98
N THR A 196 -6.10 -13.30 18.77
CA THR A 196 -7.21 -12.35 18.53
C THR A 196 -8.50 -13.05 18.08
N THR A 197 -8.45 -14.37 17.95
CA THR A 197 -9.59 -15.26 17.75
C THR A 197 -9.33 -16.61 18.41
N THR A 198 -10.37 -17.43 18.55
CA THR A 198 -10.27 -18.85 18.94
C THR A 198 -10.44 -19.78 17.74
N ARG A 199 -10.77 -19.23 16.57
CA ARG A 199 -11.09 -19.98 15.35
C ARG A 199 -9.86 -20.15 14.47
N VAL A 200 -9.66 -21.37 13.99
CA VAL A 200 -8.65 -21.67 12.98
C VAL A 200 -9.18 -21.33 11.60
N VAL A 201 -8.35 -20.68 10.77
CA VAL A 201 -8.66 -20.41 9.36
C VAL A 201 -8.13 -21.57 8.52
N HIS A 202 -9.04 -22.41 8.02
CA HIS A 202 -8.70 -23.58 7.19
C HIS A 202 -8.53 -23.18 5.72
N TRP A 203 -7.40 -22.53 5.40
CA TRP A 203 -7.10 -22.05 4.05
C TRP A 203 -6.50 -23.14 3.13
N GLU A 204 -5.77 -24.11 3.70
CA GLU A 204 -5.03 -25.13 2.93
C GLU A 204 -5.91 -25.91 1.94
N PRO A 205 -7.11 -26.42 2.31
CA PRO A 205 -7.94 -27.18 1.35
C PRO A 205 -8.46 -26.33 0.19
N ALA A 206 -8.77 -25.05 0.44
CA ALA A 206 -9.28 -24.15 -0.58
C ALA A 206 -8.18 -23.82 -1.61
N ILE A 207 -6.98 -23.48 -1.13
CA ILE A 207 -5.83 -23.21 -2.00
C ILE A 207 -5.38 -24.47 -2.74
N GLN A 208 -5.36 -25.64 -2.09
CA GLN A 208 -5.04 -26.90 -2.76
C GLN A 208 -6.07 -27.26 -3.84
N GLY A 209 -7.36 -27.04 -3.57
CA GLY A 209 -8.43 -27.24 -4.55
C GLY A 209 -8.27 -26.34 -5.79
N LEU A 210 -7.90 -25.07 -5.58
CA LEU A 210 -7.57 -24.15 -6.66
C LEU A 210 -6.31 -24.56 -7.42
N ALA A 211 -5.24 -24.96 -6.71
CA ALA A 211 -4.00 -25.44 -7.32
C ALA A 211 -4.24 -26.67 -8.21
N ASN A 212 -5.05 -27.63 -7.76
CA ASN A 212 -5.42 -28.81 -8.54
C ASN A 212 -6.24 -28.45 -9.79
N PHE A 213 -7.10 -27.44 -9.69
CA PHE A 213 -7.86 -26.95 -10.84
C PHE A 213 -6.96 -26.29 -11.89
N ILE A 214 -6.01 -25.47 -11.43
CA ILE A 214 -5.02 -24.83 -12.32
C ILE A 214 -4.08 -25.87 -12.92
N SER A 215 -3.66 -26.89 -12.16
CA SER A 215 -2.74 -27.91 -12.64
C SER A 215 -3.32 -28.79 -13.76
N THR A 216 -4.65 -28.93 -13.80
CA THR A 216 -5.37 -29.67 -14.86
C THR A 216 -5.81 -28.80 -16.03
N SER A 217 -5.57 -27.48 -15.97
CA SER A 217 -5.89 -26.54 -17.04
C SER A 217 -4.90 -26.63 -18.21
N ASN A 218 -5.40 -26.38 -19.43
CA ASN A 218 -4.58 -26.20 -20.64
C ASN A 218 -4.29 -24.71 -20.94
N ASP A 219 -4.47 -23.82 -19.96
CA ASP A 219 -4.20 -22.39 -20.10
C ASP A 219 -2.69 -22.15 -20.31
N PRO A 220 -2.28 -21.35 -21.32
CA PRO A 220 -0.86 -21.09 -21.58
C PRO A 220 -0.15 -20.39 -20.42
N ASP A 221 -0.86 -19.62 -19.59
CA ASP A 221 -0.30 -18.90 -18.44
C ASP A 221 -0.41 -19.71 -17.15
N LYS A 222 -0.69 -21.01 -17.24
CA LYS A 222 -0.79 -21.91 -16.08
C LYS A 222 0.34 -21.70 -15.06
N LYS A 223 1.58 -21.60 -15.53
CA LYS A 223 2.75 -21.43 -14.66
C LYS A 223 2.71 -20.12 -13.88
N VAL A 224 2.22 -19.04 -14.48
CA VAL A 224 2.04 -17.73 -13.84
C VAL A 224 1.07 -17.84 -12.66
N TYR A 225 -0.02 -18.61 -12.81
CA TYR A 225 -0.97 -18.83 -11.73
C TYR A 225 -0.41 -19.74 -10.63
N GLU A 226 0.35 -20.78 -10.99
CA GLU A 226 1.02 -21.66 -10.02
C GLU A 226 2.02 -20.88 -9.15
N ASP A 227 2.85 -20.03 -9.76
CA ASP A 227 3.81 -19.20 -9.05
C ASP A 227 3.11 -18.21 -8.09
N MET A 228 1.98 -17.63 -8.53
CA MET A 228 1.18 -16.77 -7.66
C MET A 228 0.50 -17.56 -6.53
N ILE A 229 0.06 -18.79 -6.76
CA ILE A 229 -0.48 -19.68 -5.72
C ILE A 229 0.57 -19.97 -4.65
N GLU A 230 1.79 -20.30 -5.04
CA GLU A 230 2.90 -20.55 -4.10
C GLU A 230 3.15 -19.31 -3.23
N ARG A 231 3.17 -18.13 -3.85
CA ARG A 231 3.34 -16.85 -3.15
C ARG A 231 2.22 -16.58 -2.15
N ILE A 232 0.95 -16.69 -2.55
CA ILE A 232 -0.15 -16.46 -1.60
C ILE A 232 -0.20 -17.52 -0.52
N SER A 233 0.19 -18.78 -0.82
CA SER A 233 0.28 -19.85 0.17
C SER A 233 1.30 -19.52 1.26
N SER A 234 2.47 -19.00 0.88
CA SER A 234 3.46 -18.49 1.84
C SER A 234 2.88 -17.36 2.68
N CYS A 235 2.17 -16.41 2.06
CA CYS A 235 1.51 -15.31 2.77
C CYS A 235 0.42 -15.79 3.76
N PHE A 236 -0.37 -16.79 3.36
CA PHE A 236 -1.36 -17.45 4.22
C PHE A 236 -0.69 -18.16 5.40
N GLN A 237 0.38 -18.92 5.16
CA GLN A 237 1.13 -19.61 6.19
C GLN A 237 1.75 -18.64 7.21
N THR A 238 2.34 -17.53 6.74
CA THR A 238 2.88 -16.51 7.66
C THR A 238 1.77 -15.84 8.48
N THR A 239 0.59 -15.62 7.89
CA THR A 239 -0.52 -14.91 8.56
C THR A 239 -1.29 -15.82 9.53
N PHE A 240 -1.72 -16.99 9.07
CA PHE A 240 -2.62 -17.89 9.81
C PHE A 240 -1.97 -19.19 10.28
N GLY A 241 -0.70 -19.42 9.98
CA GLY A 241 -0.05 -20.69 10.27
C GLY A 241 -0.61 -21.83 9.41
N THR A 242 -0.51 -23.06 9.92
CA THR A 242 -1.06 -24.26 9.29
C THR A 242 -2.20 -24.83 10.14
N THR A 243 -2.96 -25.79 9.62
CA THR A 243 -3.99 -26.47 10.44
C THR A 243 -3.38 -27.17 11.67
N LYS A 244 -2.10 -27.59 11.61
CA LYS A 244 -1.40 -28.24 12.73
C LYS A 244 -0.86 -27.23 13.74
N GLU A 245 -0.37 -26.10 13.25
CA GLU A 245 0.24 -25.03 14.03
C GLU A 245 -0.40 -23.69 13.64
N PRO A 246 -1.62 -23.40 14.13
CA PRO A 246 -2.38 -22.24 13.70
C PRO A 246 -1.93 -20.97 14.42
N ASN A 247 -1.80 -19.89 13.66
CA ASN A 247 -1.74 -18.54 14.21
C ASN A 247 -3.17 -18.02 14.35
N LEU A 248 -3.65 -17.92 15.58
CA LEU A 248 -5.02 -17.52 15.90
C LEU A 248 -5.17 -15.98 15.83
N THR A 249 -5.12 -15.44 14.61
CA THR A 249 -5.25 -14.00 14.36
C THR A 249 -6.35 -13.65 13.37
N ILE A 250 -7.01 -12.51 13.61
CA ILE A 250 -7.90 -11.85 12.64
C ILE A 250 -7.24 -10.68 11.92
N ASN A 251 -6.09 -10.23 12.45
CA ASN A 251 -5.35 -9.09 11.95
C ASN A 251 -4.07 -9.60 11.28
N GLY A 252 -3.89 -9.26 10.02
CA GLY A 252 -2.67 -9.57 9.28
C GLY A 252 -1.63 -8.48 9.49
N LYS A 253 -0.39 -8.84 9.20
CA LYS A 253 0.75 -7.91 9.20
C LYS A 253 0.81 -7.20 7.85
N MET A 254 0.89 -5.86 7.86
CA MET A 254 0.91 -5.07 6.63
C MET A 254 2.13 -5.41 5.78
N GLU A 255 3.30 -5.53 6.39
CA GLU A 255 4.55 -5.86 5.73
C GLU A 255 4.51 -7.22 5.00
N VAL A 256 3.78 -8.20 5.56
CA VAL A 256 3.63 -9.53 4.94
C VAL A 256 2.72 -9.46 3.72
N ILE A 257 1.56 -8.83 3.86
CA ILE A 257 0.53 -8.83 2.82
C ILE A 257 0.86 -7.84 1.70
N ILE A 258 1.38 -6.65 2.03
CA ILE A 258 1.91 -5.71 1.04
C ILE A 258 3.17 -6.29 0.37
N GLY A 259 4.01 -7.01 1.12
CA GLY A 259 5.14 -7.76 0.55
C GLY A 259 4.71 -8.84 -0.46
N CYS A 260 3.53 -9.44 -0.27
CA CYS A 260 2.92 -10.34 -1.25
C CYS A 260 2.50 -9.60 -2.52
N ILE A 261 1.81 -8.46 -2.40
CA ILE A 261 1.40 -7.60 -3.53
C ILE A 261 2.62 -7.13 -4.32
N TYR A 262 3.65 -6.68 -3.60
CA TYR A 262 4.93 -6.24 -4.13
C TYR A 262 5.60 -7.29 -5.03
N GLY A 263 5.44 -8.57 -4.71
CA GLY A 263 6.02 -9.68 -5.48
C GLY A 263 5.18 -10.14 -6.67
N ILE A 264 4.10 -9.43 -7.03
CA ILE A 264 3.26 -9.77 -8.19
C ILE A 264 4.01 -9.39 -9.48
N GLY A 265 4.31 -10.41 -10.30
CA GLY A 265 4.97 -10.25 -11.60
C GLY A 265 4.04 -9.71 -12.69
N ASP A 266 4.63 -9.07 -13.70
CA ASP A 266 3.92 -8.42 -14.80
C ASP A 266 3.00 -9.37 -15.57
N GLU A 267 3.40 -10.63 -15.71
CA GLU A 267 2.62 -11.66 -16.39
C GLU A 267 1.29 -11.90 -15.67
N PHE A 268 1.29 -11.90 -14.34
CA PHE A 268 0.05 -12.04 -13.56
C PHE A 268 -0.80 -10.78 -13.65
N VAL A 269 -0.18 -9.59 -13.65
CA VAL A 269 -0.88 -8.31 -13.88
C VAL A 269 -1.59 -8.33 -15.24
N LEU A 270 -0.90 -8.74 -16.30
CA LEU A 270 -1.47 -8.87 -17.65
C LEU A 270 -2.66 -9.82 -17.68
N CYS A 271 -2.60 -10.92 -16.93
CA CYS A 271 -3.73 -11.84 -16.80
C CYS A 271 -4.93 -11.20 -16.09
N LEU A 272 -4.71 -10.37 -15.07
CA LEU A 272 -5.75 -9.59 -14.40
C LEU A 272 -6.34 -8.49 -15.30
N LYS A 273 -5.50 -7.74 -16.02
CA LYS A 273 -5.92 -6.75 -17.02
C LYS A 273 -6.82 -7.39 -18.08
N SER A 274 -6.44 -8.59 -18.52
CA SER A 274 -7.21 -9.41 -19.48
C SER A 274 -8.41 -10.13 -18.86
N LYS A 275 -8.68 -9.96 -17.56
CA LYS A 275 -9.76 -10.61 -16.81
C LYS A 275 -9.80 -12.13 -16.97
N LYS A 276 -8.62 -12.77 -17.04
CA LYS A 276 -8.53 -14.23 -17.16
C LYS A 276 -9.11 -14.90 -15.93
N HIS A 277 -9.98 -15.87 -16.12
CA HIS A 277 -10.73 -16.46 -15.02
C HIS A 277 -9.84 -17.11 -13.95
N LEU A 278 -8.71 -17.73 -14.33
CA LEU A 278 -7.78 -18.32 -13.35
C LEU A 278 -7.07 -17.26 -12.51
N ALA A 279 -6.66 -16.14 -13.13
CA ALA A 279 -6.07 -15.01 -12.39
C ALA A 279 -7.06 -14.43 -11.36
N LEU A 280 -8.31 -14.25 -11.78
CA LEU A 280 -9.38 -13.75 -10.90
C LEU A 280 -9.68 -14.73 -9.75
N LEU A 281 -9.61 -16.04 -10.00
CA LEU A 281 -9.74 -17.06 -8.95
C LEU A 281 -8.59 -17.02 -7.95
N VAL A 282 -7.36 -16.78 -8.40
CA VAL A 282 -6.22 -16.60 -7.48
C VAL A 282 -6.39 -15.31 -6.66
N LEU A 283 -6.80 -14.21 -7.33
CA LEU A 283 -7.05 -12.93 -6.66
C LEU A 283 -8.11 -13.03 -5.58
N VAL A 284 -9.27 -13.65 -5.85
CA VAL A 284 -10.35 -13.74 -4.85
C VAL A 284 -9.98 -14.56 -3.63
N HIS A 285 -9.08 -15.54 -3.76
CA HIS A 285 -8.53 -16.22 -2.58
C HIS A 285 -7.58 -15.29 -1.82
N PHE A 286 -6.71 -14.55 -2.51
CA PHE A 286 -5.84 -13.56 -1.89
C PHE A 286 -6.61 -12.45 -1.14
N VAL A 287 -7.83 -12.12 -1.57
CA VAL A 287 -8.70 -11.13 -0.89
C VAL A 287 -9.00 -11.51 0.57
N VAL A 288 -8.97 -12.79 0.95
CA VAL A 288 -9.10 -13.21 2.36
C VAL A 288 -7.97 -12.64 3.21
N LEU A 289 -6.74 -12.54 2.67
CA LEU A 289 -5.63 -11.89 3.35
C LEU A 289 -5.84 -10.37 3.43
N ILE A 290 -6.35 -9.75 2.36
CA ILE A 290 -6.70 -8.31 2.36
C ILE A 290 -7.73 -7.99 3.45
N LYS A 291 -8.71 -8.88 3.70
CA LYS A 291 -9.70 -8.72 4.78
C LYS A 291 -9.05 -8.59 6.16
N THR A 292 -7.92 -9.24 6.37
CA THR A 292 -7.20 -9.15 7.65
C THR A 292 -6.55 -7.79 7.89
N LEU A 293 -6.43 -6.94 6.85
CA LEU A 293 -5.88 -5.59 6.94
C LEU A 293 -6.92 -4.52 7.30
N GLU A 294 -8.21 -4.87 7.38
CA GLU A 294 -9.29 -3.92 7.73
C GLU A 294 -9.24 -3.42 9.19
N TRP A 295 -8.18 -3.73 9.95
CA TRP A 295 -7.87 -2.96 11.16
C TRP A 295 -7.29 -1.58 10.84
N ALA A 296 -6.73 -1.39 9.64
CA ALA A 296 -6.32 -0.11 9.12
C ALA A 296 -7.55 0.56 8.47
N TRP A 297 -7.86 1.77 8.92
CA TRP A 297 -9.08 2.49 8.56
C TRP A 297 -9.28 2.68 7.05
N TYR A 298 -8.18 2.75 6.28
CA TYR A 298 -8.18 2.94 4.83
C TYR A 298 -8.34 1.64 4.05
N MET A 299 -8.20 0.48 4.69
CA MET A 299 -8.42 -0.83 4.06
C MET A 299 -9.88 -1.30 4.21
N GLU A 300 -10.67 -0.63 5.06
CA GLU A 300 -12.05 -0.99 5.36
C GLU A 300 -12.90 -1.11 4.09
N GLY A 301 -13.52 -2.27 3.88
CA GLY A 301 -14.43 -2.53 2.77
C GLY A 301 -13.77 -2.99 1.47
N TRP A 302 -12.44 -2.90 1.35
CA TRP A 302 -11.72 -3.32 0.13
C TRP A 302 -11.92 -4.79 -0.20
N ALA A 303 -11.90 -5.66 0.81
CA ALA A 303 -12.05 -7.08 0.58
C ALA A 303 -13.41 -7.43 -0.03
N ASN A 304 -14.49 -6.85 0.51
CA ASN A 304 -15.84 -7.03 -0.01
C ASN A 304 -15.98 -6.45 -1.43
N HIS A 305 -15.39 -5.29 -1.69
CA HIS A 305 -15.39 -4.67 -3.02
C HIS A 305 -14.76 -5.59 -4.07
N ILE A 306 -13.53 -6.08 -3.81
CA ILE A 306 -12.80 -6.92 -4.76
C ILE A 306 -13.52 -8.26 -4.95
N LEU A 307 -13.98 -8.91 -3.87
CA LEU A 307 -14.75 -10.15 -3.94
C LEU A 307 -15.99 -9.97 -4.82
N HIS A 308 -16.75 -8.90 -4.62
CA HIS A 308 -17.94 -8.61 -5.40
C HIS A 308 -17.61 -8.38 -6.88
N GLY A 309 -16.60 -7.55 -7.17
CA GLY A 309 -16.15 -7.28 -8.54
C GLY A 309 -15.70 -8.55 -9.27
N VAL A 310 -14.92 -9.41 -8.62
CA VAL A 310 -14.49 -10.70 -9.18
C VAL A 310 -15.69 -11.63 -9.41
N ALA A 311 -16.60 -11.74 -8.45
CA ALA A 311 -17.77 -12.61 -8.56
C ALA A 311 -18.69 -12.21 -9.73
N LEU A 312 -18.86 -10.90 -9.98
CA LEU A 312 -19.60 -10.39 -11.13
C LEU A 312 -18.97 -10.80 -12.47
N ILE A 313 -17.64 -10.78 -12.55
CA ILE A 313 -16.90 -11.12 -13.79
C ILE A 313 -16.91 -12.63 -14.05
N LEU A 314 -16.68 -13.45 -13.02
CA LEU A 314 -16.60 -14.91 -13.14
C LEU A 314 -17.98 -15.56 -13.36
N GLY A 315 -19.03 -14.95 -12.82
CA GLY A 315 -20.40 -15.48 -12.91
C GLY A 315 -20.59 -16.81 -12.15
N PRO A 316 -21.72 -17.51 -12.40
CA PRO A 316 -22.14 -18.65 -11.57
C PRO A 316 -21.30 -19.92 -11.77
N LYS A 317 -20.52 -20.01 -12.87
CA LYS A 317 -19.73 -21.20 -13.23
C LYS A 317 -18.68 -21.55 -12.17
N TYR A 318 -18.14 -20.55 -11.47
CA TYR A 318 -17.04 -20.73 -10.52
C TYR A 318 -17.48 -20.61 -9.05
N ARG A 319 -18.79 -20.76 -8.76
CA ARG A 319 -19.36 -20.62 -7.41
C ARG A 319 -18.66 -21.47 -6.35
N ASP A 320 -18.26 -22.69 -6.68
CA ASP A 320 -17.58 -23.57 -5.73
C ASP A 320 -16.22 -23.02 -5.26
N TYR A 321 -15.49 -22.34 -6.14
CA TYR A 321 -14.22 -21.68 -5.80
C TYR A 321 -14.42 -20.33 -5.10
N LEU A 322 -15.59 -19.70 -5.26
CA LEU A 322 -15.95 -18.45 -4.57
C LEU A 322 -16.52 -18.68 -3.16
N ARG A 323 -17.02 -19.89 -2.88
CA ARG A 323 -17.67 -20.23 -1.61
C ARG A 323 -16.77 -19.98 -0.41
N TRP A 324 -15.57 -20.56 -0.40
CA TRP A 324 -14.66 -20.44 0.74
C TRP A 324 -14.22 -18.98 1.00
N PRO A 325 -13.74 -18.21 0.01
CA PRO A 325 -13.40 -16.80 0.23
C PRO A 325 -14.57 -15.97 0.77
N THR A 326 -15.78 -16.18 0.24
CA THR A 326 -16.99 -15.47 0.67
C THR A 326 -17.30 -15.75 2.14
N GLU A 327 -17.42 -17.03 2.50
CA GLU A 327 -17.73 -17.43 3.87
C GLU A 327 -16.63 -16.99 4.85
N GLU A 328 -15.36 -17.07 4.46
CA GLU A 328 -14.25 -16.72 5.34
C GLU A 328 -14.16 -15.22 5.59
N ILE A 329 -14.44 -14.38 4.58
CA ILE A 329 -14.52 -12.93 4.73
C ILE A 329 -15.65 -12.54 5.70
N GLU A 330 -16.80 -13.20 5.60
CA GLU A 330 -17.92 -13.01 6.52
C GLU A 330 -17.56 -13.43 7.96
N ARG A 331 -16.89 -14.57 8.13
CA ARG A 331 -16.42 -15.03 9.45
C ARG A 331 -15.40 -14.08 10.06
N LEU A 332 -14.41 -13.62 9.31
CA LEU A 332 -13.41 -12.65 9.78
C LEU A 332 -14.06 -11.32 10.17
N HIS A 333 -15.08 -10.87 9.42
CA HIS A 333 -15.86 -9.69 9.80
C HIS A 333 -16.59 -9.88 11.13
N ALA A 334 -17.26 -11.03 11.30
CA ALA A 334 -17.97 -11.35 12.55
C ALA A 334 -17.02 -11.47 13.76
N ASP A 335 -15.85 -12.06 13.57
CA ASP A 335 -14.82 -12.19 14.62
C ASP A 335 -14.32 -10.80 15.04
N ARG A 336 -14.04 -9.89 14.08
CA ARG A 336 -13.65 -8.51 14.36
C ARG A 336 -14.70 -7.76 15.17
N TYR A 337 -15.98 -7.87 14.77
CA TYR A 337 -17.09 -7.22 15.48
C TYR A 337 -17.21 -7.67 16.94
N ARG A 338 -17.03 -8.97 17.21
CA ARG A 338 -17.04 -9.52 18.58
C ARG A 338 -15.88 -8.98 19.42
N THR A 339 -14.68 -8.87 18.86
CA THR A 339 -13.50 -8.36 19.58
C THR A 339 -13.65 -6.89 19.95
N THR A 340 -14.17 -6.05 19.03
CA THR A 340 -14.39 -4.62 19.30
C THR A 340 -15.42 -4.41 20.42
N ASN A 341 -16.55 -5.13 20.39
CA ASN A 341 -17.58 -5.01 21.43
C ASN A 341 -17.12 -5.53 22.79
N SER A 342 -16.26 -6.54 22.82
CA SER A 342 -15.67 -7.05 24.06
C SER A 342 -14.75 -6.01 24.72
N GLN A 343 -14.03 -5.21 23.92
CA GLN A 343 -13.14 -4.15 24.40
C GLN A 343 -13.87 -2.89 24.86
N GLN A 344 -15.10 -2.64 24.38
CA GLN A 344 -15.93 -1.50 24.80
C GLN A 344 -16.72 -1.74 26.10
N ASN A 345 -16.92 -3.01 26.49
CA ASN A 345 -17.67 -3.41 27.69
C ASN A 345 -16.78 -3.75 28.90
N MET A 346 -15.46 -3.56 28.78
CA MET A 346 -14.48 -3.58 29.87
C MET A 346 -13.99 -2.16 30.11
#